data_AF-A0A7S4A8Q7-F1
#
_entry.id   AF-A0A7S4A8Q7-F1
#
_cell.length_a   1.000
_cell.length_b   1.000
_cell.length_c   1.000
_cell.angle_alpha   90.00
_cell.angle_beta   90.00
_cell.angle_gamma   90.00
#
_symmetry.space_group_name_H-M   'P 1'
#
loop_
_entity.id
_entity.type
_entity.pdbx_description
1 polymer ?
#
loop_
_entity_poly.entity_id
_entity_poly.type
_entity_poly.pdbx_seq_one_letter_code
_entity_poly.pdbx_strand_id
1 'polypeptide(L)'
;ISNADPTVRMYRICACAYGTFQIVTLEITITPIRSRTYFMILWTRRLLPSSVKIQPLPVPRIHHRCHTSLLRHDTNNNFEGESRQQRQQRRDNFSFFVPSSKSRTIIPRRKLLTHQLGRQTGRTMTMFSTSGGITSSHYEAHSKADSYENAYFTEPGRYMEHLATLAYDKLHLPLAAEEDEDNEVGSRDCRCILDIGGGTGNFARALLAKQVTRGGRNDSAFAKIVVVDPFLCPKITNESTESNDNSNGNSGSDDLKNISDNLDLLSFVKAPAEDFLQPPSSSNEDCCWRTNTIDREFGGYDQILLKEVVHHFEKKDRVGIFRGMREGLRRRSSSFQKQTTPTTLPPPSLLIITRPNVNIDYPLWDQARAVWKEDQPSIEEIEDELKQAGYTRLERSMEAYPCSISLPRWQAMVKNRFWSTFSKFSDEELEQACKSIAQDYDAKKTPETAEEDNYHDPILQFEDRLIFLTAS
;
A
#
# COMPACT_ATOMS: atom_id res chain seq x y z
N ILE A 1 46.40 24.84 -1.61
CA ILE A 1 44.99 24.95 -2.05
C ILE A 1 44.83 26.36 -2.58
N SER A 2 44.85 26.47 -3.91
CA SER A 2 44.79 27.74 -4.64
C SER A 2 43.43 28.41 -4.46
N ASN A 3 43.45 29.73 -4.29
CA ASN A 3 42.27 30.59 -4.34
C ASN A 3 41.53 30.39 -5.66
N ALA A 4 40.50 29.54 -5.67
CA ALA A 4 39.52 29.47 -6.72
C ALA A 4 38.23 30.10 -6.18
N ASP A 5 37.74 31.10 -6.90
CA ASP A 5 36.49 31.80 -6.64
C ASP A 5 35.30 30.84 -6.90
N PRO A 6 34.50 30.45 -5.88
CA PRO A 6 33.40 29.51 -6.07
C PRO A 6 32.16 30.28 -6.53
N THR A 7 32.19 30.83 -7.75
CA THR A 7 30.99 31.41 -8.35
C THR A 7 30.27 30.33 -9.15
N VAL A 8 29.10 29.88 -8.69
CA VAL A 8 28.22 28.98 -9.44
C VAL A 8 27.23 29.83 -10.24
N ARG A 9 27.23 29.68 -11.57
CA ARG A 9 26.26 30.34 -12.46
C ARG A 9 25.23 29.32 -12.94
N MET A 10 23.96 29.58 -12.64
CA MET A 10 22.85 28.81 -13.18
C MET A 10 22.08 29.64 -14.22
N TYR A 11 21.76 29.01 -15.34
CA TYR A 11 20.96 29.62 -16.40
C TYR A 11 19.57 29.01 -16.39
N ARG A 12 18.54 29.85 -16.34
CA ARG A 12 17.16 29.41 -16.53
C ARG A 12 16.62 30.09 -17.79
N ILE A 13 16.24 29.27 -18.76
CA ILE A 13 15.61 29.74 -19.99
C ILE A 13 14.10 29.64 -19.79
N CYS A 14 13.43 30.79 -19.74
CA CYS A 14 11.98 30.84 -19.65
C CYS A 14 11.43 31.18 -21.04
N ALA A 15 10.54 30.31 -21.56
CA ALA A 15 9.79 30.58 -22.77
C ALA A 15 8.50 31.34 -22.41
N CYS A 16 8.32 32.53 -22.97
CA CYS A 16 7.05 33.26 -22.87
C CYS A 16 6.14 32.87 -24.04
N ALA A 17 4.82 32.90 -23.80
CA ALA A 17 3.76 32.45 -24.72
C ALA A 17 3.70 33.17 -26.09
N TYR A 18 4.57 34.15 -26.35
CA TYR A 18 4.61 34.95 -27.59
C TYR A 18 5.92 34.81 -28.37
N GLY A 19 6.68 33.72 -28.18
CA GLY A 19 7.83 33.38 -29.04
C GLY A 19 9.08 34.23 -28.83
N THR A 20 9.16 35.00 -27.74
CA THR A 20 10.40 35.66 -27.30
C THR A 20 11.02 34.89 -26.14
N PHE A 21 12.29 34.52 -26.29
CA PHE A 21 13.08 33.90 -25.22
C PHE A 21 13.74 35.00 -24.40
N GLN A 22 13.50 35.00 -23.08
CA GLN A 22 14.30 35.78 -22.14
C GLN A 22 15.24 34.85 -21.41
N ILE A 23 16.54 35.11 -21.53
CA ILE A 23 17.57 34.46 -20.72
C ILE A 23 17.69 35.26 -19.44
N VAL A 24 17.31 34.63 -18.32
CA VAL A 24 17.50 35.22 -17.00
C VAL A 24 18.74 34.55 -16.39
N THR A 25 19.79 35.34 -16.20
CA THR A 25 21.01 34.87 -15.56
C THR A 25 20.85 35.01 -14.05
N LEU A 26 21.04 33.92 -13.33
CA LEU A 26 21.07 33.93 -11.86
C LEU A 26 22.52 33.74 -11.41
N GLU A 27 23.05 34.74 -10.72
CA GLU A 27 24.40 34.70 -10.17
C GLU A 27 24.28 34.55 -8.65
N ILE A 28 24.72 33.40 -8.12
CA ILE A 28 24.69 33.11 -6.69
C ILE A 28 26.12 33.22 -6.17
N THR A 29 26.38 34.24 -5.35
CA THR A 29 27.66 34.42 -4.68
C THR A 29 27.55 33.92 -3.26
N ILE A 30 28.34 32.90 -2.90
CA ILE A 30 28.37 32.33 -1.55
C ILE A 30 29.59 32.91 -0.83
N THR A 31 29.37 33.83 0.11
CA THR A 31 30.44 34.45 0.87
C THR A 31 30.55 33.80 2.25
N PRO A 32 31.70 33.21 2.63
CA PRO A 32 31.87 32.66 3.97
C PRO A 32 32.00 33.79 5.01
N ILE A 33 31.10 33.82 5.98
CA ILE A 33 31.20 34.73 7.13
C ILE A 33 32.08 34.06 8.19
N ARG A 34 33.14 34.74 8.63
CA ARG A 34 34.01 34.26 9.70
C ARG A 34 33.25 34.31 11.03
N SER A 35 32.98 33.12 11.55
CA SER A 35 32.28 32.79 12.81
C SER A 35 30.78 32.50 12.64
N ARG A 36 30.48 31.21 12.84
CA ARG A 36 29.18 30.52 12.84
C ARG A 36 28.54 30.27 11.47
N THR A 37 28.04 29.04 11.36
CA THR A 37 27.46 28.39 10.19
C THR A 37 26.17 29.09 9.73
N TYR A 38 26.30 30.20 9.03
CA TYR A 38 25.20 30.83 8.29
C TYR A 38 25.70 31.26 6.91
N PHE A 39 24.91 30.98 5.88
CA PHE A 39 25.15 31.46 4.52
C PHE A 39 24.20 32.63 4.24
N MET A 40 24.72 33.72 3.69
CA MET A 40 23.90 34.84 3.23
C MET A 40 23.72 34.72 1.72
N ILE A 41 22.47 34.58 1.26
CA ILE A 41 22.12 34.54 -0.16
C ILE A 41 21.69 35.95 -0.60
N LEU A 42 22.50 36.58 -1.44
CA LEU A 42 22.20 37.88 -2.04
C LEU A 42 21.59 37.69 -3.43
N TRP A 43 20.47 38.37 -3.68
CA TRP A 43 19.72 38.31 -4.93
C TRP A 43 19.97 39.57 -5.74
N THR A 44 20.58 39.45 -6.91
CA THR A 44 20.73 40.57 -7.84
C THR A 44 20.13 40.23 -9.19
N ARG A 45 19.11 40.99 -9.61
CA ARG A 45 18.48 40.84 -10.92
C ARG A 45 19.20 41.73 -11.91
N ARG A 46 19.95 41.14 -12.84
CA ARG A 46 20.64 41.88 -13.91
C ARG A 46 19.94 41.61 -15.24
N LEU A 47 19.31 42.63 -15.81
CA LEU A 47 18.76 42.58 -17.16
C LEU A 47 19.89 42.83 -18.16
N LEU A 48 20.12 41.89 -19.08
CA LEU A 48 21.08 42.09 -20.17
C LEU A 48 20.48 43.03 -21.23
N PRO A 49 21.29 43.90 -21.87
CA PRO A 49 20.82 44.74 -22.96
C PRO A 49 20.39 43.90 -24.16
N SER A 50 19.24 44.26 -24.70
CA SER A 50 18.55 43.60 -25.80
C SER A 50 19.26 43.79 -27.14
N SER A 51 20.28 42.98 -27.42
CA SER A 51 20.81 42.78 -28.78
C SER A 51 21.71 41.54 -28.87
N VAL A 52 21.11 40.35 -28.86
CA VAL A 52 21.74 39.14 -29.39
C VAL A 52 20.76 38.52 -30.38
N LYS A 53 21.04 38.68 -31.68
CA LYS A 53 20.30 37.98 -32.75
C LYS A 53 20.88 36.57 -32.87
N ILE A 54 20.11 35.57 -32.44
CA ILE A 54 20.42 34.16 -32.70
C ILE A 54 19.77 33.80 -34.04
N GLN A 55 20.56 33.33 -35.00
CA GLN A 55 20.04 32.79 -36.27
C GLN A 55 19.41 31.41 -36.03
N PRO A 56 18.20 31.13 -36.53
CA PRO A 56 17.61 29.80 -36.40
C PRO A 56 18.28 28.81 -37.37
N LEU A 57 18.64 27.64 -36.87
CA LEU A 57 19.05 26.48 -37.67
C LEU A 57 17.82 25.82 -38.34
N PRO A 58 18.00 25.14 -39.49
CA PRO A 58 16.89 24.57 -40.25
C PRO A 58 16.33 23.31 -39.58
N VAL A 59 15.00 23.28 -39.44
CA VAL A 59 14.23 22.13 -38.94
C VAL A 59 13.97 21.14 -40.10
N PRO A 60 14.21 19.82 -39.94
CA PRO A 60 13.85 18.85 -40.96
C PRO A 60 12.31 18.63 -40.99
N ARG A 61 11.75 18.63 -42.19
CA ARG A 61 10.32 18.33 -42.44
C ARG A 61 10.02 16.86 -42.16
N ILE A 62 9.27 16.59 -41.09
CA ILE A 62 8.63 15.30 -40.83
C ILE A 62 7.23 15.33 -41.46
N HIS A 63 6.99 14.47 -42.46
CA HIS A 63 5.65 14.24 -43.02
C HIS A 63 4.86 13.30 -42.11
N HIS A 64 3.94 13.83 -41.30
CA HIS A 64 2.87 13.02 -40.70
C HIS A 64 1.72 12.87 -41.69
N ARG A 65 1.46 11.65 -42.17
CA ARG A 65 0.19 11.25 -42.77
C ARG A 65 -0.79 10.95 -41.64
N CYS A 66 -1.79 11.81 -41.44
CA CYS A 66 -2.99 11.49 -40.66
C CYS A 66 -3.95 10.68 -41.54
N HIS A 67 -4.29 9.47 -41.12
CA HIS A 67 -5.50 8.77 -41.54
C HIS A 67 -6.64 9.16 -40.60
N THR A 68 -7.60 9.94 -41.11
CA THR A 68 -8.88 10.21 -40.46
C THR A 68 -9.91 9.18 -40.92
N SER A 69 -10.34 8.29 -40.02
CA SER A 69 -11.55 7.48 -40.19
C SER A 69 -12.73 8.21 -39.53
N LEU A 70 -13.62 8.75 -40.37
CA LEU A 70 -14.93 9.26 -39.96
C LEU A 70 -15.86 8.08 -39.64
N LEU A 71 -16.40 8.03 -38.43
CA LEU A 71 -17.66 7.36 -38.11
C LEU A 71 -18.71 8.44 -37.85
N ARG A 72 -19.67 8.55 -38.77
CA ARG A 72 -20.89 9.36 -38.63
C ARG A 72 -21.91 8.57 -37.80
N HIS A 73 -22.45 9.18 -36.75
CA HIS A 73 -23.76 8.82 -36.24
C HIS A 73 -24.71 9.99 -36.49
N ASP A 74 -25.67 9.74 -37.38
CA ASP A 74 -26.77 10.62 -37.70
C ASP A 74 -27.74 10.70 -36.52
N THR A 75 -28.05 11.91 -36.08
CA THR A 75 -29.25 12.22 -35.29
C THR A 75 -30.22 12.95 -36.20
N ASN A 76 -31.44 12.43 -36.35
CA ASN A 76 -32.55 13.20 -36.86
C ASN A 76 -33.83 12.86 -36.09
N ASN A 77 -34.36 13.91 -35.46
CA ASN A 77 -35.70 14.01 -34.91
C ASN A 77 -36.72 14.15 -36.05
N ASN A 78 -37.89 13.54 -35.87
CA ASN A 78 -39.21 14.21 -35.88
C ASN A 78 -40.31 13.16 -35.96
N PHE A 79 -41.28 13.20 -35.05
CA PHE A 79 -42.68 13.42 -35.41
C PHE A 79 -43.52 13.81 -34.18
N GLU A 80 -44.41 14.76 -34.44
CA GLU A 80 -45.48 15.35 -33.62
C GLU A 80 -46.31 14.26 -32.91
N GLY A 81 -46.88 14.43 -31.72
CA GLY A 81 -47.57 15.57 -31.15
C GLY A 81 -49.03 15.18 -30.98
N GLU A 82 -49.47 14.77 -29.78
CA GLU A 82 -50.89 14.78 -29.43
C GLU A 82 -51.17 14.80 -27.91
N SER A 83 -52.21 15.57 -27.62
CA SER A 83 -52.79 16.10 -26.38
C SER A 83 -53.00 15.21 -25.15
N ARG A 84 -52.93 15.89 -24.00
CA ARG A 84 -53.54 15.54 -22.70
C ARG A 84 -55.02 15.19 -22.84
N GLN A 85 -55.42 13.98 -22.44
CA GLN A 85 -56.72 13.69 -21.85
C GLN A 85 -56.67 12.41 -20.99
N GLN A 86 -57.41 12.45 -19.88
CA GLN A 86 -57.87 11.33 -19.03
C GLN A 86 -56.91 10.71 -17.99
N ARG A 87 -56.94 11.34 -16.82
CA ARG A 87 -57.11 10.64 -15.53
C ARG A 87 -58.33 9.71 -15.62
N GLN A 88 -58.17 8.44 -15.20
CA GLN A 88 -59.05 7.63 -14.34
C GLN A 88 -58.87 6.13 -14.66
N GLN A 89 -58.83 5.31 -13.61
CA GLN A 89 -58.96 3.83 -13.61
C GLN A 89 -57.73 3.00 -13.97
N ARG A 90 -57.14 2.36 -12.96
CA ARG A 90 -57.23 0.90 -12.77
C ARG A 90 -56.79 0.52 -11.36
N ARG A 91 -57.80 0.26 -10.54
CA ARG A 91 -57.75 -0.61 -9.36
C ARG A 91 -57.88 -2.06 -9.84
N ASP A 92 -57.39 -2.96 -8.99
CA ASP A 92 -57.68 -4.40 -8.91
C ASP A 92 -56.94 -5.33 -9.88
N ASN A 93 -55.93 -6.03 -9.34
CA ASN A 93 -55.88 -7.49 -9.17
C ASN A 93 -54.43 -7.96 -9.11
N PHE A 94 -54.02 -8.57 -7.99
CA PHE A 94 -53.39 -9.89 -7.96
C PHE A 94 -53.19 -10.35 -6.50
N SER A 95 -54.07 -11.23 -6.08
CA SER A 95 -54.02 -12.04 -4.86
C SER A 95 -53.05 -13.22 -5.05
N PHE A 96 -52.16 -13.47 -4.09
CA PHE A 96 -51.41 -14.73 -4.00
C PHE A 96 -51.94 -15.62 -2.88
N PHE A 97 -52.12 -16.89 -3.26
CA PHE A 97 -52.66 -18.02 -2.51
C PHE A 97 -51.72 -18.51 -1.40
N VAL A 98 -52.30 -18.91 -0.28
CA VAL A 98 -51.68 -19.71 0.80
C VAL A 98 -52.32 -21.10 0.77
N PRO A 99 -51.56 -22.21 0.83
CA PRO A 99 -52.12 -23.50 1.21
C PRO A 99 -51.75 -23.86 2.65
N SER A 100 -52.81 -24.02 3.44
CA SER A 100 -52.86 -24.70 4.74
C SER A 100 -53.26 -26.15 4.49
N SER A 101 -52.50 -27.11 5.02
CA SER A 101 -53.01 -28.47 5.24
C SER A 101 -52.41 -29.08 6.50
N LYS A 102 -53.29 -29.26 7.50
CA LYS A 102 -53.11 -30.12 8.66
C LYS A 102 -53.18 -31.57 8.23
N SER A 103 -52.26 -32.42 8.69
CA SER A 103 -52.50 -33.85 8.86
C SER A 103 -51.85 -34.35 10.14
N ARG A 104 -52.70 -34.90 11.01
CA ARG A 104 -52.35 -35.62 12.23
C ARG A 104 -52.00 -37.06 11.85
N THR A 105 -50.87 -37.56 12.35
CA THR A 105 -50.62 -39.01 12.43
C THR A 105 -50.18 -39.34 13.85
N ILE A 106 -51.03 -40.13 14.51
CA ILE A 106 -50.83 -40.83 15.79
C ILE A 106 -50.21 -42.18 15.44
N ILE A 107 -49.08 -42.62 16.05
CA ILE A 107 -48.81 -43.99 16.60
C ILE A 107 -47.53 -43.92 17.51
N PRO A 108 -47.12 -44.93 18.33
CA PRO A 108 -47.35 -44.98 19.77
C PRO A 108 -46.07 -45.03 20.65
N ARG A 109 -46.28 -44.84 21.95
CA ARG A 109 -45.32 -45.12 23.05
C ARG A 109 -44.77 -46.55 23.01
N ARG A 110 -43.43 -46.70 23.09
CA ARG A 110 -42.78 -47.91 23.62
C ARG A 110 -41.65 -47.58 24.61
N LYS A 111 -41.90 -48.06 25.82
CA LYS A 111 -41.06 -48.49 26.96
C LYS A 111 -39.59 -48.04 27.03
N LEU A 112 -39.28 -47.48 28.20
CA LEU A 112 -37.98 -47.45 28.86
C LEU A 112 -37.30 -48.82 28.87
N LEU A 113 -36.01 -48.83 28.56
CA LEU A 113 -35.04 -49.79 29.07
C LEU A 113 -33.75 -49.03 29.37
N THR A 114 -33.49 -48.86 30.66
CA THR A 114 -32.23 -48.43 31.25
C THR A 114 -31.14 -49.43 30.95
N HIS A 115 -30.03 -48.97 30.35
CA HIS A 115 -28.74 -49.62 30.48
C HIS A 115 -27.67 -48.56 30.77
N GLN A 116 -27.19 -48.60 32.02
CA GLN A 116 -25.85 -48.15 32.39
C GLN A 116 -24.83 -48.82 31.45
N LEU A 117 -23.86 -48.05 30.95
CA LEU A 117 -22.49 -48.50 30.69
C LEU A 117 -21.59 -47.30 30.33
N GLY A 118 -20.51 -47.15 31.10
CA GLY A 118 -19.21 -46.73 30.61
C GLY A 118 -18.98 -45.26 30.24
N ARG A 119 -18.44 -44.49 31.20
CA ARG A 119 -17.57 -43.34 30.91
C ARG A 119 -16.43 -43.81 29.99
N GLN A 120 -16.40 -43.32 28.75
CA GLN A 120 -15.17 -43.22 27.97
C GLN A 120 -14.88 -41.74 27.74
N THR A 121 -13.73 -41.32 28.26
CA THR A 121 -13.11 -40.02 28.04
C THR A 121 -12.80 -39.85 26.56
N GLY A 122 -13.65 -39.09 25.86
CA GLY A 122 -13.40 -38.66 24.49
C GLY A 122 -12.20 -37.72 24.46
N ARG A 123 -11.11 -38.21 23.86
CA ARG A 123 -9.91 -37.45 23.55
C ARG A 123 -10.27 -36.53 22.39
N THR A 124 -10.44 -35.24 22.64
CA THR A 124 -10.63 -34.23 21.60
C THR A 124 -9.36 -34.21 20.73
N MET A 125 -9.43 -34.79 19.54
CA MET A 125 -8.39 -34.63 18.54
C MET A 125 -8.51 -33.22 17.95
N THR A 126 -7.68 -32.31 18.44
CA THR A 126 -7.39 -31.05 17.78
C THR A 126 -6.68 -31.38 16.46
N MET A 127 -7.44 -31.40 15.36
CA MET A 127 -6.89 -31.51 14.02
C MET A 127 -6.23 -30.17 13.69
N PHE A 128 -4.92 -30.07 13.92
CA PHE A 128 -4.11 -28.98 13.37
C PHE A 128 -4.07 -29.14 11.86
N SER A 129 -4.66 -28.19 11.14
CA SER A 129 -4.58 -28.09 9.68
C SER A 129 -3.13 -27.81 9.28
N THR A 130 -2.50 -28.72 8.55
CA THR A 130 -1.10 -28.62 8.08
C THR A 130 -0.96 -27.76 6.81
N SER A 131 -1.84 -26.79 6.58
CA SER A 131 -1.81 -25.92 5.40
C SER A 131 -0.72 -24.83 5.44
N GLY A 132 0.04 -24.70 6.53
CA GLY A 132 1.09 -23.69 6.68
C GLY A 132 2.40 -23.93 5.90
N GLY A 133 2.47 -24.93 5.01
CA GLY A 133 3.73 -25.34 4.38
C GLY A 133 4.23 -24.44 3.25
N ILE A 134 3.36 -23.68 2.58
CA ILE A 134 3.76 -22.89 1.39
C ILE A 134 4.31 -21.53 1.81
N THR A 135 3.67 -20.83 2.75
CA THR A 135 4.12 -19.51 3.21
C THR A 135 5.37 -19.58 4.09
N SER A 136 5.53 -20.63 4.92
CA SER A 136 6.75 -20.78 5.74
C SER A 136 8.00 -20.96 4.88
N SER A 137 7.87 -21.71 3.78
CA SER A 137 9.00 -22.00 2.89
C SER A 137 9.57 -20.73 2.24
N HIS A 138 8.75 -19.72 1.95
CA HIS A 138 9.23 -18.49 1.31
C HIS A 138 10.11 -17.65 2.24
N TYR A 139 9.68 -17.43 3.48
CA TYR A 139 10.46 -16.68 4.47
C TYR A 139 11.67 -17.45 4.97
N GLU A 140 11.57 -18.78 5.08
CA GLU A 140 12.71 -19.64 5.43
C GLU A 140 13.76 -19.73 4.31
N ALA A 141 13.34 -19.64 3.03
CA ALA A 141 14.25 -19.67 1.88
C ALA A 141 15.00 -18.35 1.65
N HIS A 142 14.58 -17.24 2.26
CA HIS A 142 15.40 -16.04 2.36
C HIS A 142 16.56 -16.32 3.32
N SER A 143 17.61 -16.94 2.78
CA SER A 143 18.80 -17.39 3.51
C SER A 143 19.47 -16.32 4.39
N LYS A 144 19.10 -15.04 4.22
CA LYS A 144 19.42 -13.91 5.10
C LYS A 144 18.25 -12.92 5.07
N ALA A 145 17.59 -12.66 6.19
CA ALA A 145 16.54 -11.63 6.30
C ALA A 145 16.97 -10.27 5.73
N ASP A 146 18.27 -9.97 5.81
CA ASP A 146 18.88 -8.75 5.27
C ASP A 146 18.71 -8.58 3.75
N SER A 147 18.59 -9.66 2.97
CA SER A 147 18.47 -9.51 1.51
C SER A 147 17.12 -8.92 1.09
N TYR A 148 16.06 -9.27 1.83
CA TYR A 148 14.72 -8.73 1.57
C TYR A 148 14.64 -7.26 1.96
N GLU A 149 15.21 -6.85 3.10
CA GLU A 149 15.11 -5.47 3.58
C GLU A 149 15.99 -4.47 2.82
N ASN A 150 17.01 -4.95 2.12
CA ASN A 150 17.87 -4.15 1.25
C ASN A 150 17.44 -4.17 -0.23
N ALA A 151 16.31 -4.80 -0.54
CA ALA A 151 15.75 -4.78 -1.89
C ALA A 151 15.20 -3.38 -2.21
N TYR A 152 15.28 -2.96 -3.47
CA TYR A 152 14.90 -1.62 -3.92
C TYR A 152 13.48 -1.19 -3.50
N PHE A 153 12.54 -2.14 -3.41
CA PHE A 153 11.13 -1.88 -3.10
C PHE A 153 10.81 -1.87 -1.60
N THR A 154 11.77 -2.21 -0.75
CA THR A 154 11.61 -2.41 0.70
C THR A 154 12.58 -1.55 1.50
N GLU A 155 13.72 -1.20 0.93
CA GLU A 155 14.68 -0.30 1.57
C GLU A 155 14.10 1.12 1.72
N PRO A 156 14.52 1.87 2.76
CA PRO A 156 14.23 3.29 2.87
C PRO A 156 14.73 4.06 1.64
N GLY A 157 13.84 4.84 1.01
CA GLY A 157 14.16 5.61 -0.18
C GLY A 157 12.93 6.24 -0.83
N ARG A 158 13.12 6.83 -2.01
CA ARG A 158 12.06 7.56 -2.73
C ARG A 158 10.85 6.68 -3.07
N TYR A 159 11.09 5.41 -3.42
CA TYR A 159 10.02 4.46 -3.69
C TYR A 159 9.16 4.22 -2.44
N MET A 160 9.81 3.91 -1.31
CA MET A 160 9.15 3.70 -0.02
C MET A 160 8.39 4.94 0.44
N GLU A 161 8.98 6.12 0.33
CA GLU A 161 8.34 7.39 0.69
C GLU A 161 7.12 7.69 -0.18
N HIS A 162 7.22 7.46 -1.49
CA HIS A 162 6.12 7.61 -2.42
C HIS A 162 4.96 6.67 -2.05
N LEU A 163 5.26 5.39 -1.82
CA LEU A 163 4.25 4.39 -1.46
C LEU A 163 3.59 4.70 -0.11
N ALA A 164 4.37 5.08 0.90
CA ALA A 164 3.85 5.49 2.20
C ALA A 164 2.96 6.74 2.10
N THR A 165 3.31 7.69 1.22
CA THR A 165 2.49 8.87 0.95
C THR A 165 1.14 8.48 0.34
N LEU A 166 1.14 7.63 -0.68
CA LEU A 166 -0.10 7.13 -1.29
C LEU A 166 -0.95 6.36 -0.28
N ALA A 167 -0.35 5.45 0.48
CA ALA A 167 -1.06 4.69 1.50
C ALA A 167 -1.68 5.59 2.58
N TYR A 168 -0.93 6.60 3.07
CA TYR A 168 -1.43 7.60 4.02
C TYR A 168 -2.68 8.32 3.48
N ASP A 169 -2.63 8.75 2.21
CA ASP A 169 -3.74 9.44 1.56
C ASP A 169 -4.97 8.55 1.39
N LYS A 170 -4.78 7.28 0.98
CA LYS A 170 -5.86 6.30 0.76
C LYS A 170 -6.49 5.79 2.05
N LEU A 171 -5.73 5.73 3.14
CA LEU A 171 -6.25 5.43 4.48
C LEU A 171 -6.95 6.64 5.14
N HIS A 172 -6.90 7.80 4.49
CA HIS A 172 -7.45 9.06 4.98
C HIS A 172 -7.00 9.34 6.42
N LEU A 173 -5.73 9.11 6.71
CA LEU A 173 -5.19 9.40 8.03
C LEU A 173 -5.32 10.90 8.31
N PRO A 174 -5.74 11.28 9.53
CA PRO A 174 -6.08 12.66 9.79
C PRO A 174 -4.80 13.49 9.71
N LEU A 175 -4.91 14.65 9.06
CA LEU A 175 -3.97 15.74 9.33
C LEU A 175 -4.24 16.17 10.77
N ALA A 176 -3.20 16.52 11.53
CA ALA A 176 -3.39 16.97 12.90
C ALA A 176 -4.41 18.10 12.89
N ALA A 177 -5.48 17.92 13.66
CA ALA A 177 -6.48 18.93 13.83
C ALA A 177 -5.79 20.17 14.43
N GLU A 178 -6.16 21.36 13.95
CA GLU A 178 -5.86 22.58 14.66
C GLU A 178 -6.44 22.43 16.08
N GLU A 179 -5.66 22.81 17.08
CA GLU A 179 -6.00 22.62 18.49
C GLU A 179 -7.32 23.33 18.79
N ASP A 180 -8.41 22.57 18.94
CA ASP A 180 -9.60 23.06 19.62
C ASP A 180 -9.24 23.15 21.11
N GLU A 181 -8.76 24.33 21.54
CA GLU A 181 -8.31 24.64 22.91
C GLU A 181 -9.37 24.33 23.98
N ASP A 182 -10.64 24.19 23.59
CA ASP A 182 -11.78 24.01 24.50
C ASP A 182 -12.21 22.55 24.73
N ASN A 183 -11.64 21.56 24.03
CA ASN A 183 -12.01 20.16 24.23
C ASN A 183 -11.26 19.54 25.42
N GLU A 184 -11.96 19.47 26.57
CA GLU A 184 -11.53 18.76 27.77
C GLU A 184 -10.91 17.38 27.43
N VAL A 185 -9.85 17.05 28.17
CA VAL A 185 -8.96 15.87 28.05
C VAL A 185 -9.70 14.56 28.37
N GLY A 186 -10.80 14.29 27.68
CA GLY A 186 -11.54 13.03 27.73
C GLY A 186 -11.03 12.10 26.64
N SER A 187 -10.36 11.01 27.05
CA SER A 187 -10.00 9.82 26.26
C SER A 187 -9.99 10.03 24.74
N ARG A 188 -8.90 10.57 24.20
CA ARG A 188 -8.74 10.73 22.74
C ARG A 188 -8.74 9.35 22.09
N ASP A 189 -9.70 9.08 21.22
CA ASP A 189 -9.81 7.86 20.42
C ASP A 189 -8.61 7.79 19.46
N CYS A 190 -7.53 7.15 19.92
CA CYS A 190 -6.39 6.86 19.07
C CYS A 190 -6.82 5.89 17.96
N ARG A 191 -6.54 6.25 16.71
CA ARG A 191 -6.82 5.37 15.57
C ARG A 191 -5.87 4.18 15.59
N CYS A 192 -6.37 3.00 15.27
CA CYS A 192 -5.55 1.80 15.16
C CYS A 192 -5.57 1.26 13.71
N ILE A 193 -4.38 1.06 13.16
CA ILE A 193 -4.14 0.45 11.84
C ILE A 193 -3.56 -0.95 12.07
N LEU A 194 -4.19 -1.98 11.50
CA LEU A 194 -3.58 -3.31 11.41
C LEU A 194 -2.82 -3.45 10.09
N ASP A 195 -1.51 -3.63 10.13
CA ASP A 195 -0.66 -3.93 8.98
C ASP A 195 -0.41 -5.44 8.91
N ILE A 196 -1.16 -6.15 8.06
CA ILE A 196 -1.11 -7.61 7.97
C ILE A 196 -0.05 -8.01 6.94
N GLY A 197 0.87 -8.90 7.33
CA GLY A 197 2.03 -9.26 6.51
C GLY A 197 3.07 -8.14 6.45
N GLY A 198 3.10 -7.25 7.43
CA GLY A 198 4.04 -6.13 7.48
C GLY A 198 5.50 -6.53 7.70
N GLY A 199 5.79 -7.81 7.92
CA GLY A 199 7.15 -8.34 8.09
C GLY A 199 7.90 -7.65 9.23
N THR A 200 9.05 -7.06 8.90
CA THR A 200 9.88 -6.32 9.88
C THR A 200 9.31 -4.97 10.31
N GLY A 201 8.18 -4.55 9.74
CA GLY A 201 7.53 -3.27 10.00
C GLY A 201 8.18 -2.08 9.29
N ASN A 202 9.06 -2.30 8.30
CA ASN A 202 9.70 -1.19 7.58
C ASN A 202 8.69 -0.28 6.87
N PHE A 203 7.64 -0.85 6.27
CA PHE A 203 6.56 -0.06 5.68
C PHE A 203 5.74 0.69 6.74
N ALA A 204 5.41 0.04 7.86
CA ALA A 204 4.73 0.67 8.98
C ALA A 204 5.51 1.86 9.56
N ARG A 205 6.84 1.73 9.71
CA ARG A 205 7.72 2.85 10.14
C ARG A 205 7.71 4.00 9.14
N ALA A 206 7.78 3.71 7.84
CA ALA A 206 7.68 4.74 6.80
C ALA A 206 6.33 5.45 6.83
N LEU A 207 5.25 4.72 7.08
CA LEU A 207 3.91 5.28 7.24
C LEU A 207 3.80 6.17 8.48
N LEU A 208 4.35 5.75 9.63
CA LEU A 208 4.42 6.57 10.86
C LEU A 208 5.25 7.85 10.65
N ALA A 209 6.43 7.75 10.03
CA ALA A 209 7.24 8.91 9.67
C ALA A 209 6.46 9.90 8.78
N LYS A 210 5.60 9.37 7.89
CA LYS A 210 4.71 10.21 7.09
C LYS A 210 3.64 10.92 7.93
N GLN A 211 3.11 10.27 8.97
CA GLN A 211 2.19 10.92 9.90
C GLN A 211 2.88 12.07 10.64
N VAL A 212 4.08 11.84 11.19
CA VAL A 212 4.84 12.85 11.93
C VAL A 212 5.15 14.07 11.06
N THR A 213 5.60 13.85 9.83
CA THR A 213 5.93 14.95 8.90
C THR A 213 4.72 15.77 8.45
N ARG A 214 3.50 15.20 8.47
CA ARG A 214 2.27 15.90 8.07
C ARG A 214 1.42 16.42 9.22
N GLY A 215 1.49 15.78 10.40
CA GLY A 215 0.71 16.11 11.58
C GLY A 215 1.36 17.15 12.51
N GLY A 216 2.60 17.56 12.28
CA GLY A 216 3.30 18.41 13.25
C GLY A 216 3.51 17.69 14.58
N ARG A 217 3.89 18.42 15.64
CA ARG A 217 4.32 17.85 16.94
C ARG A 217 3.19 17.39 17.86
N ASN A 218 1.96 17.34 17.40
CA ASN A 218 0.83 16.99 18.26
C ASN A 218 0.60 15.48 18.28
N ASP A 219 1.26 14.82 19.24
CA ASP A 219 1.31 13.35 19.40
C ASP A 219 -0.07 12.69 19.48
N SER A 220 -1.08 13.43 19.93
CA SER A 220 -2.40 12.89 20.23
C SER A 220 -3.28 12.51 19.03
N ALA A 221 -2.89 12.89 17.80
CA ALA A 221 -3.65 12.60 16.59
C ALA A 221 -3.06 11.44 15.77
N PHE A 222 -1.93 10.87 16.20
CA PHE A 222 -1.28 9.80 15.46
C PHE A 222 -2.06 8.50 15.57
N ALA A 223 -2.14 7.79 14.46
CA ALA A 223 -2.68 6.46 14.42
C ALA A 223 -1.58 5.48 14.85
N LYS A 224 -1.89 4.64 15.83
CA LYS A 224 -1.08 3.48 16.20
C LYS A 224 -1.13 2.44 15.10
N ILE A 225 0.00 1.81 14.82
CA ILE A 225 0.10 0.70 13.88
C ILE A 225 0.45 -0.58 14.62
N VAL A 226 -0.30 -1.64 14.36
CA VAL A 226 -0.02 -2.98 14.85
C VAL A 226 0.35 -3.85 13.64
N VAL A 227 1.60 -4.28 13.57
CA VAL A 227 2.08 -5.19 12.53
C VAL A 227 1.73 -6.62 12.93
N VAL A 228 0.94 -7.31 12.10
CA VAL A 228 0.52 -8.69 12.33
C VAL A 228 1.17 -9.57 11.29
N ASP A 229 2.09 -10.44 11.70
CA ASP A 229 2.83 -11.29 10.76
C ASP A 229 3.27 -12.61 11.41
N PRO A 230 3.05 -13.77 10.75
CA PRO A 230 3.34 -15.07 11.34
C PRO A 230 4.86 -15.36 11.46
N PHE A 231 5.71 -14.59 10.79
CA PHE A 231 7.16 -14.80 10.73
C PHE A 231 7.95 -13.87 11.65
N LEU A 232 7.27 -13.07 12.48
CA LEU A 232 7.95 -12.22 13.46
C LEU A 232 8.90 -13.02 14.34
N CYS A 233 10.13 -12.53 14.43
CA CYS A 233 11.15 -13.09 15.32
C CYS A 233 10.88 -12.58 16.74
N PRO A 234 10.82 -13.46 17.77
CA PRO A 234 10.59 -13.04 19.16
C PRO A 234 11.60 -12.03 19.71
N LYS A 235 12.76 -11.85 19.05
CA LYS A 235 13.81 -10.92 19.50
C LYS A 235 13.49 -9.45 19.23
N ILE A 236 12.70 -9.16 18.20
CA ILE A 236 12.41 -7.79 17.76
C ILE A 236 11.54 -7.05 18.80
N THR A 237 10.78 -7.77 19.64
CA THR A 237 9.82 -7.14 20.55
C THR A 237 10.46 -6.44 21.75
N ASN A 238 11.71 -6.76 22.14
CA ASN A 238 12.32 -6.20 23.36
C ASN A 238 13.74 -5.63 23.20
N GLU A 239 14.54 -6.09 22.22
CA GLU A 239 15.98 -5.77 22.16
C GLU A 239 16.30 -4.38 21.56
N SER A 240 15.36 -3.70 20.90
CA SER A 240 15.59 -2.35 20.36
C SER A 240 15.54 -1.22 21.41
N THR A 241 15.21 -1.53 22.66
CA THR A 241 15.07 -0.54 23.76
C THR A 241 16.22 -0.56 24.76
N GLU A 242 17.11 -1.56 24.70
CA GLU A 242 18.32 -1.60 25.54
C GLU A 242 19.56 -1.19 24.72
N SER A 243 19.58 0.06 24.26
CA SER A 243 20.83 0.64 23.77
C SER A 243 21.82 0.78 24.93
N ASN A 244 22.94 0.05 24.83
CA ASN A 244 24.14 0.17 25.66
C ASN A 244 24.52 1.63 25.93
N ASP A 245 24.18 2.11 27.13
CA ASP A 245 24.25 3.50 27.57
C ASP A 245 25.67 3.97 27.96
N ASN A 246 26.70 3.52 27.23
CA ASN A 246 28.11 3.76 27.59
C ASN A 246 28.92 4.61 26.60
N SER A 247 28.28 5.34 25.69
CA SER A 247 28.98 6.31 24.83
C SER A 247 28.77 7.75 25.30
N ASN A 248 29.68 8.23 26.16
CA ASN A 248 29.88 9.65 26.47
C ASN A 248 30.35 10.40 25.21
N GLY A 249 29.42 10.93 24.42
CA GLY A 249 29.71 11.63 23.16
C GLY A 249 28.72 12.76 22.88
N ASN A 250 29.01 13.94 23.42
CA ASN A 250 28.24 15.16 23.24
C ASN A 250 28.42 15.73 21.82
N SER A 251 27.43 15.57 20.92
CA SER A 251 27.01 16.56 19.89
C SER A 251 26.17 15.94 18.75
N GLY A 252 24.92 16.40 18.58
CA GLY A 252 24.28 16.46 17.26
C GLY A 252 23.23 15.40 16.85
N SER A 253 22.45 14.81 17.77
CA SER A 253 21.51 13.73 17.42
C SER A 253 20.02 14.02 17.70
N ASP A 254 19.52 15.21 17.37
CA ASP A 254 18.07 15.50 17.51
C ASP A 254 17.20 14.58 16.62
N ASP A 255 17.72 14.08 15.50
CA ASP A 255 16.98 13.16 14.61
C ASP A 255 16.79 11.76 15.19
N LEU A 256 17.69 11.29 16.09
CA LEU A 256 17.60 9.95 16.68
C LEU A 256 16.61 9.89 17.86
N LYS A 257 16.42 10.99 18.60
CA LYS A 257 15.37 11.06 19.65
C LYS A 257 13.97 10.97 19.07
N ASN A 258 13.74 11.55 17.88
CA ASN A 258 12.44 11.45 17.22
C ASN A 258 12.08 10.01 16.82
N ILE A 259 13.04 9.09 16.72
CA ILE A 259 12.76 7.70 16.34
C ILE A 259 12.31 6.88 17.56
N SER A 260 12.89 7.10 18.75
CA SER A 260 12.50 6.37 19.96
C SER A 260 11.06 6.67 20.36
N ASP A 261 10.62 7.92 20.23
CA ASP A 261 9.28 8.35 20.64
C ASP A 261 8.19 7.77 19.70
N ASN A 262 8.56 7.40 18.47
CA ASN A 262 7.66 6.73 17.53
C ASN A 262 7.46 5.23 17.82
N LEU A 263 8.26 4.63 18.70
CA LEU A 263 8.12 3.20 19.01
C LEU A 263 6.85 2.91 19.80
N ASP A 264 6.36 3.84 20.62
CA ASP A 264 5.09 3.68 21.34
C ASP A 264 3.86 3.66 20.41
N LEU A 265 4.04 4.08 19.15
CA LEU A 265 3.02 4.05 18.10
C LEU A 265 3.07 2.77 17.25
N LEU A 266 4.05 1.90 17.46
CA LEU A 266 4.26 0.68 16.67
C LEU A 266 4.31 -0.55 17.58
N SER A 267 3.41 -1.49 17.35
CA SER A 267 3.41 -2.77 18.06
C SER A 267 3.44 -3.94 17.07
N PHE A 268 3.83 -5.11 17.56
CA PHE A 268 4.01 -6.31 16.75
C PHE A 268 3.24 -7.48 17.37
N VAL A 269 2.51 -8.21 16.53
CA VAL A 269 1.75 -9.40 16.92
C VAL A 269 2.13 -10.54 15.99
N LYS A 270 2.75 -11.58 16.56
CA LYS A 270 3.05 -12.80 15.81
C LYS A 270 1.79 -13.65 15.66
N ALA A 271 1.11 -13.50 14.54
CA ALA A 271 -0.08 -14.27 14.23
C ALA A 271 -0.29 -14.45 12.71
N PRO A 272 -0.90 -15.57 12.28
CA PRO A 272 -1.32 -15.77 10.90
C PRO A 272 -2.62 -15.00 10.59
N ALA A 273 -2.84 -14.67 9.31
CA ALA A 273 -4.08 -14.01 8.88
C ALA A 273 -5.30 -14.96 8.99
N GLU A 274 -5.06 -16.26 8.99
CA GLU A 274 -6.06 -17.32 9.15
C GLU A 274 -6.77 -17.24 10.51
N ASP A 275 -6.22 -16.55 11.50
CA ASP A 275 -6.91 -16.26 12.76
C ASP A 275 -8.19 -15.42 12.54
N PHE A 276 -8.32 -14.73 11.41
CA PHE A 276 -9.55 -14.06 11.03
C PHE A 276 -10.68 -15.02 10.61
N LEU A 277 -10.38 -16.29 10.31
CA LEU A 277 -11.41 -17.30 10.02
C LEU A 277 -12.22 -17.66 11.26
N GLN A 278 -11.64 -17.48 12.44
CA GLN A 278 -12.33 -17.71 13.71
C GLN A 278 -13.13 -16.47 14.10
N PRO A 279 -14.39 -16.63 14.54
CA PRO A 279 -15.12 -15.52 15.15
C PRO A 279 -14.35 -15.05 16.40
N PRO A 280 -14.45 -13.76 16.77
CA PRO A 280 -13.94 -13.30 18.05
C PRO A 280 -14.55 -14.18 19.16
N SER A 281 -13.73 -14.91 19.90
CA SER A 281 -14.23 -15.86 20.89
C SER A 281 -14.99 -15.10 21.98
N SER A 282 -16.24 -15.45 22.22
CA SER A 282 -17.01 -14.90 23.35
C SER A 282 -16.55 -15.46 24.71
N SER A 283 -15.74 -16.52 24.70
CA SER A 283 -15.11 -17.07 25.89
C SER A 283 -13.84 -16.30 26.21
N ASN A 284 -13.65 -15.95 27.49
CA ASN A 284 -12.45 -15.33 28.09
C ASN A 284 -11.18 -16.20 27.97
N GLU A 285 -11.02 -16.97 26.90
CA GLU A 285 -9.79 -17.71 26.68
C GLU A 285 -8.70 -16.73 26.23
N ASP A 286 -7.68 -16.59 27.08
CA ASP A 286 -6.57 -15.63 27.02
C ASP A 286 -5.71 -15.69 25.73
N CYS A 287 -6.08 -16.46 24.72
CA CYS A 287 -5.22 -16.72 23.55
C CYS A 287 -5.55 -15.92 22.29
N CYS A 288 -6.69 -15.23 22.20
CA CYS A 288 -7.02 -14.47 20.99
C CYS A 288 -6.36 -13.08 21.01
N TRP A 289 -5.29 -12.89 20.24
CA TRP A 289 -4.60 -11.59 20.12
C TRP A 289 -5.54 -10.46 19.65
N ARG A 290 -6.54 -10.80 18.82
CA ARG A 290 -7.55 -9.83 18.36
C ARG A 290 -8.30 -9.24 19.55
N THR A 291 -8.78 -10.08 20.47
CA THR A 291 -9.57 -9.60 21.62
C THR A 291 -8.66 -9.05 22.73
N ASN A 292 -7.57 -9.73 23.05
CA ASN A 292 -6.74 -9.38 24.22
C ASN A 292 -5.79 -8.22 23.98
N THR A 293 -5.32 -8.05 22.75
CA THR A 293 -4.46 -6.92 22.38
C THR A 293 -5.33 -5.84 21.74
N ILE A 294 -5.98 -6.14 20.61
CA ILE A 294 -6.60 -5.08 19.82
C ILE A 294 -7.90 -4.55 20.43
N ASP A 295 -8.85 -5.42 20.78
CA ASP A 295 -10.13 -4.97 21.33
C ASP A 295 -9.97 -4.37 22.72
N ARG A 296 -9.11 -4.94 23.56
CA ARG A 296 -8.88 -4.45 24.92
C ARG A 296 -8.08 -3.15 24.98
N GLU A 297 -7.02 -3.01 24.18
CA GLU A 297 -6.16 -1.83 24.21
C GLU A 297 -6.73 -0.68 23.37
N PHE A 298 -7.34 -1.01 22.22
CA PHE A 298 -7.79 -0.02 21.25
C PHE A 298 -9.29 0.00 21.02
N GLY A 299 -10.09 -0.90 21.61
CA GLY A 299 -11.53 -0.95 21.30
C GLY A 299 -11.81 -1.35 19.85
N GLY A 300 -10.91 -2.15 19.25
CA GLY A 300 -10.93 -2.54 17.85
C GLY A 300 -10.00 -1.67 17.00
N TYR A 301 -10.08 -1.85 15.68
CA TYR A 301 -9.24 -1.13 14.72
C TYR A 301 -10.06 -0.36 13.71
N ASP A 302 -9.51 0.76 13.25
CA ASP A 302 -10.17 1.64 12.29
C ASP A 302 -9.73 1.30 10.86
N GLN A 303 -8.49 0.87 10.68
CA GLN A 303 -7.92 0.57 9.35
C GLN A 303 -7.27 -0.80 9.33
N ILE A 304 -7.34 -1.45 8.16
CA ILE A 304 -6.49 -2.59 7.82
C ILE A 304 -5.69 -2.23 6.58
N LEU A 305 -4.41 -2.58 6.59
CA LEU A 305 -3.50 -2.48 5.47
C LEU A 305 -3.01 -3.88 5.09
N LEU A 306 -3.15 -4.23 3.82
CA LEU A 306 -2.65 -5.45 3.20
C LEU A 306 -1.72 -5.08 2.04
N LYS A 307 -0.41 -4.99 2.29
CA LYS A 307 0.58 -4.68 1.24
C LYS A 307 1.21 -5.96 0.71
N GLU A 308 0.92 -6.31 -0.54
CA GLU A 308 1.50 -7.45 -1.25
C GLU A 308 1.33 -8.80 -0.52
N VAL A 309 0.30 -8.93 0.32
CA VAL A 309 0.09 -10.14 1.14
C VAL A 309 -1.07 -11.02 0.65
N VAL A 310 -2.02 -10.47 -0.09
CA VAL A 310 -3.27 -11.17 -0.44
C VAL A 310 -3.02 -12.45 -1.24
N HIS A 311 -2.00 -12.46 -2.10
CA HIS A 311 -1.64 -13.64 -2.88
C HIS A 311 -1.06 -14.79 -2.03
N HIS A 312 -0.63 -14.53 -0.80
CA HIS A 312 -0.20 -15.55 0.15
C HIS A 312 -1.38 -16.25 0.85
N PHE A 313 -2.59 -15.70 0.78
CA PHE A 313 -3.76 -16.35 1.33
C PHE A 313 -4.25 -17.46 0.41
N GLU A 314 -4.54 -18.61 1.01
CA GLU A 314 -5.22 -19.71 0.33
C GLU A 314 -6.54 -19.22 -0.27
N LYS A 315 -6.73 -19.44 -1.57
CA LYS A 315 -7.88 -18.93 -2.32
C LYS A 315 -9.22 -19.27 -1.68
N LYS A 316 -9.36 -20.48 -1.14
CA LYS A 316 -10.58 -20.97 -0.47
C LYS A 316 -10.90 -20.21 0.83
N ASP A 317 -9.89 -19.60 1.47
CA ASP A 317 -10.00 -19.01 2.80
C ASP A 317 -10.12 -17.48 2.75
N ARG A 318 -9.75 -16.83 1.63
CA ARG A 318 -9.76 -15.36 1.46
C ARG A 318 -11.07 -14.69 1.86
N VAL A 319 -12.21 -15.20 1.39
CA VAL A 319 -13.54 -14.64 1.73
C VAL A 319 -13.79 -14.69 3.24
N GLY A 320 -13.38 -15.77 3.91
CA GLY A 320 -13.51 -15.91 5.36
C GLY A 320 -12.60 -14.95 6.10
N ILE A 321 -11.34 -14.82 5.68
CA ILE A 321 -10.36 -13.89 6.23
C ILE A 321 -10.86 -12.44 6.10
N PHE A 322 -11.28 -12.03 4.90
CA PHE A 322 -11.84 -10.69 4.66
C PHE A 322 -13.10 -10.43 5.49
N ARG A 323 -13.96 -11.44 5.69
CA ARG A 323 -15.15 -11.29 6.54
C ARG A 323 -14.76 -11.05 7.99
N GLY A 324 -13.83 -11.84 8.54
CA GLY A 324 -13.35 -11.68 9.90
C GLY A 324 -12.65 -10.34 10.13
N MET A 325 -11.89 -9.87 9.14
CA MET A 325 -11.31 -8.52 9.08
C MET A 325 -12.40 -7.44 9.14
N ARG A 326 -13.45 -7.56 8.33
CA ARG A 326 -14.57 -6.60 8.36
C ARG A 326 -15.26 -6.57 9.72
N GLU A 327 -15.43 -7.74 10.35
CA GLU A 327 -16.14 -7.88 11.63
C GLU A 327 -15.39 -7.23 12.80
N GLY A 328 -14.06 -7.13 12.75
CA GLY A 328 -13.26 -6.46 13.77
C GLY A 328 -13.07 -4.96 13.54
N LEU A 329 -13.49 -4.42 12.38
CA LEU A 329 -13.49 -2.97 12.18
C LEU A 329 -14.41 -2.29 13.21
N ARG A 330 -13.89 -1.26 13.87
CA ARG A 330 -14.59 -0.53 14.94
C ARG A 330 -15.92 0.01 14.42
N ARG A 331 -17.03 -0.38 15.03
CA ARG A 331 -18.34 0.19 14.71
C ARG A 331 -18.46 1.55 15.36
N ARG A 332 -18.66 2.60 14.58
CA ARG A 332 -19.03 3.91 15.12
C ARG A 332 -20.41 3.79 15.75
N SER A 333 -20.46 3.81 17.08
CA SER A 333 -21.72 3.77 17.80
C SER A 333 -22.57 4.98 17.43
N SER A 334 -23.82 4.74 17.01
CA SER A 334 -24.79 5.78 16.64
C SER A 334 -25.12 6.75 17.79
N SER A 335 -24.71 6.45 19.02
CA SER A 335 -24.89 7.31 20.20
C SER A 335 -24.05 8.60 20.14
N PHE A 336 -22.89 8.60 19.46
CA PHE A 336 -22.09 9.81 19.24
C PHE A 336 -22.59 10.68 18.07
N GLN A 337 -23.54 10.16 17.29
CA GLN A 337 -24.08 10.84 16.10
C GLN A 337 -25.07 11.97 16.41
N LYS A 338 -25.34 12.25 17.70
CA LYS A 338 -26.22 13.35 18.12
C LYS A 338 -25.52 14.70 18.19
N GLN A 339 -24.19 14.74 18.01
CA GLN A 339 -23.45 15.98 17.82
C GLN A 339 -23.52 16.35 16.35
N THR A 340 -24.20 17.45 16.05
CA THR A 340 -24.57 17.93 14.71
C THR A 340 -23.39 18.45 13.88
N THR A 341 -22.16 18.23 14.31
CA THR A 341 -20.97 18.51 13.51
C THR A 341 -20.71 17.32 12.59
N PRO A 342 -20.58 17.52 11.27
CA PRO A 342 -20.17 16.45 10.36
C PRO A 342 -18.84 15.89 10.87
N THR A 343 -18.84 14.67 11.41
CA THR A 343 -17.60 14.01 11.81
C THR A 343 -16.76 13.83 10.55
N THR A 344 -15.69 14.62 10.44
CA THR A 344 -14.76 14.65 9.29
C THR A 344 -13.87 13.41 9.21
N LEU A 345 -13.94 12.52 10.21
CA LEU A 345 -13.13 11.31 10.21
C LEU A 345 -13.63 10.31 9.16
N PRO A 346 -12.73 9.71 8.37
CA PRO A 346 -13.10 8.73 7.35
C PRO A 346 -13.70 7.47 7.99
N PRO A 347 -14.57 6.72 7.29
CA PRO A 347 -15.08 5.46 7.79
C PRO A 347 -13.94 4.44 7.98
N PRO A 348 -14.11 3.48 8.91
CA PRO A 348 -13.23 2.32 8.97
C PRO A 348 -13.15 1.60 7.63
N SER A 349 -11.96 1.15 7.26
CA SER A 349 -11.72 0.61 5.91
C SER A 349 -10.55 -0.37 5.87
N LEU A 350 -10.55 -1.19 4.82
CA LEU A 350 -9.45 -2.06 4.44
C LEU A 350 -8.81 -1.49 3.17
N LEU A 351 -7.48 -1.37 3.16
CA LEU A 351 -6.68 -0.99 2.00
C LEU A 351 -5.82 -2.18 1.58
N ILE A 352 -6.01 -2.65 0.36
CA ILE A 352 -5.11 -3.59 -0.31
C ILE A 352 -4.23 -2.80 -1.27
N ILE A 353 -2.91 -3.03 -1.16
CA ILE A 353 -1.92 -2.61 -2.12
C ILE A 353 -1.38 -3.88 -2.77
N THR A 354 -1.60 -4.04 -4.07
CA THR A 354 -1.15 -5.21 -4.83
C THR A 354 -0.64 -4.81 -6.21
N ARG A 355 -0.11 -5.76 -6.98
CA ARG A 355 0.33 -5.54 -8.36
C ARG A 355 -0.59 -6.23 -9.36
N PRO A 356 -0.68 -5.72 -10.60
CA PRO A 356 -1.44 -6.41 -11.63
C PRO A 356 -0.79 -7.75 -11.98
N ASN A 357 -1.62 -8.77 -12.20
CA ASN A 357 -1.16 -10.09 -12.62
C ASN A 357 -0.81 -10.16 -14.12
N VAL A 358 -1.20 -9.15 -14.91
CA VAL A 358 -0.95 -9.05 -16.35
C VAL A 358 -0.45 -7.68 -16.76
N ASN A 359 0.03 -7.58 -17.99
CA ASN A 359 0.51 -6.34 -18.61
C ASN A 359 1.69 -5.69 -17.87
N ILE A 360 2.42 -6.41 -17.02
CA ILE A 360 3.62 -5.94 -16.30
C ILE A 360 4.79 -5.67 -17.26
N ASP A 361 5.66 -4.75 -16.89
CA ASP A 361 6.84 -4.30 -17.65
C ASP A 361 8.15 -4.50 -16.88
N TYR A 362 8.10 -5.26 -15.78
CA TYR A 362 9.29 -5.66 -15.05
C TYR A 362 10.29 -6.40 -15.96
N PRO A 363 11.61 -6.23 -15.75
CA PRO A 363 12.66 -6.93 -16.48
C PRO A 363 12.76 -8.40 -16.03
N LEU A 364 11.73 -9.17 -16.39
CA LEU A 364 11.59 -10.61 -16.19
C LEU A 364 11.84 -11.35 -17.51
N TRP A 365 12.03 -12.65 -17.42
CA TRP A 365 12.00 -13.57 -18.57
C TRP A 365 10.62 -14.24 -18.67
N ASP A 366 10.35 -14.93 -19.77
CA ASP A 366 8.99 -15.44 -20.08
C ASP A 366 8.45 -16.41 -19.03
N GLN A 367 9.30 -17.29 -18.51
CA GLN A 367 8.90 -18.26 -17.48
C GLN A 367 8.56 -17.54 -16.16
N ALA A 368 9.33 -16.54 -15.75
CA ALA A 368 8.98 -15.73 -14.57
C ALA A 368 7.70 -14.93 -14.77
N ARG A 369 7.44 -14.40 -15.97
CA ARG A 369 6.15 -13.76 -16.30
C ARG A 369 4.96 -14.72 -16.20
N ALA A 370 5.14 -15.97 -16.62
CA ALA A 370 4.11 -16.99 -16.51
C ALA A 370 3.81 -17.31 -15.03
N VAL A 371 4.85 -17.51 -14.22
CA VAL A 371 4.72 -17.72 -12.77
C VAL A 371 4.04 -16.51 -12.10
N TRP A 372 4.47 -15.29 -12.42
CA TRP A 372 3.86 -14.05 -11.91
C TRP A 372 2.35 -14.01 -12.17
N LYS A 373 1.95 -14.27 -13.41
CA LYS A 373 0.55 -14.23 -13.82
C LYS A 373 -0.30 -15.28 -13.10
N GLU A 374 0.25 -16.45 -12.83
CA GLU A 374 -0.44 -17.54 -12.16
C GLU A 374 -0.59 -17.30 -10.65
N ASP A 375 0.46 -16.78 -9.99
CA ASP A 375 0.49 -16.62 -8.54
C ASP A 375 -0.25 -15.36 -8.06
N GLN A 376 -0.39 -14.35 -8.91
CA GLN A 376 -1.09 -13.11 -8.56
C GLN A 376 -2.60 -13.22 -8.86
N PRO A 377 -3.48 -13.05 -7.86
CA PRO A 377 -4.91 -12.99 -8.12
C PRO A 377 -5.25 -11.77 -8.98
N SER A 378 -6.28 -11.91 -9.82
CA SER A 378 -6.79 -10.75 -10.56
C SER A 378 -7.47 -9.76 -9.60
N ILE A 379 -7.45 -8.47 -9.94
CA ILE A 379 -8.10 -7.47 -9.11
C ILE A 379 -9.62 -7.69 -9.05
N GLU A 380 -10.23 -8.13 -10.16
CA GLU A 380 -11.66 -8.47 -10.22
C GLU A 380 -12.01 -9.62 -9.26
N GLU A 381 -11.15 -10.62 -9.14
CA GLU A 381 -11.32 -11.72 -8.17
C GLU A 381 -11.29 -11.21 -6.73
N ILE A 382 -10.33 -10.33 -6.38
CA ILE A 382 -10.27 -9.73 -5.05
C ILE A 382 -11.53 -8.89 -4.75
N GLU A 383 -12.00 -8.07 -5.71
CA GLU A 383 -13.22 -7.27 -5.56
C GLU A 383 -14.45 -8.15 -5.29
N ASP A 384 -14.60 -9.26 -6.02
CA ASP A 384 -15.71 -10.17 -5.84
C ASP A 384 -15.63 -10.94 -4.51
N GLU A 385 -14.44 -11.30 -4.05
CA GLU A 385 -14.21 -11.89 -2.73
C GLU A 385 -14.55 -10.89 -1.60
N LEU A 386 -14.19 -9.61 -1.74
CA LEU A 386 -14.54 -8.56 -0.78
C LEU A 386 -16.06 -8.30 -0.73
N LYS A 387 -16.75 -8.29 -1.87
CA LYS A 387 -18.22 -8.20 -1.91
C LYS A 387 -18.88 -9.38 -1.19
N GLN A 388 -18.35 -10.60 -1.37
CA GLN A 388 -18.83 -11.81 -0.68
C GLN A 388 -18.53 -11.80 0.83
N ALA A 389 -17.43 -11.16 1.23
CA ALA A 389 -17.15 -10.86 2.63
C ALA A 389 -18.07 -9.76 3.20
N GLY A 390 -18.74 -9.04 2.31
CA GLY A 390 -19.80 -8.07 2.59
C GLY A 390 -19.30 -6.63 2.73
N TYR A 391 -18.14 -6.32 2.19
CA TYR A 391 -17.78 -4.93 1.90
C TYR A 391 -18.73 -4.39 0.82
N THR A 392 -19.17 -3.14 0.98
CA THR A 392 -20.23 -2.58 0.13
C THR A 392 -19.75 -1.43 -0.74
N ARG A 393 -18.72 -0.70 -0.29
CA ARG A 393 -18.09 0.37 -1.04
C ARG A 393 -16.65 -0.01 -1.37
N LEU A 394 -16.40 -0.23 -2.65
CA LEU A 394 -15.07 -0.52 -3.20
C LEU A 394 -14.60 0.65 -4.06
N GLU A 395 -13.36 1.05 -3.89
CA GLU A 395 -12.70 2.07 -4.70
C GLU A 395 -11.33 1.56 -5.13
N ARG A 396 -11.05 1.61 -6.43
CA ARG A 396 -9.75 1.21 -6.98
C ARG A 396 -9.05 2.36 -7.69
N SER A 397 -7.74 2.45 -7.54
CA SER A 397 -6.88 3.23 -8.44
C SER A 397 -5.62 2.44 -8.79
N MET A 398 -4.99 2.81 -9.91
CA MET A 398 -3.70 2.29 -10.31
C MET A 398 -2.72 3.45 -10.31
N GLU A 399 -1.63 3.30 -9.57
CA GLU A 399 -0.56 4.28 -9.47
C GLU A 399 0.70 3.68 -10.08
N ALA A 400 1.38 4.43 -10.95
CA ALA A 400 2.63 4.01 -11.57
C ALA A 400 3.79 4.76 -10.94
N TYR A 401 4.88 4.06 -10.67
CA TYR A 401 6.14 4.64 -10.21
C TYR A 401 7.27 4.31 -11.19
N PRO A 402 7.95 5.31 -11.77
CA PRO A 402 9.07 5.05 -12.66
C PRO A 402 10.28 4.53 -11.87
N CYS A 403 10.66 3.28 -12.11
CA CYS A 403 11.81 2.64 -11.52
C CYS A 403 13.06 2.85 -12.39
N SER A 404 14.18 3.13 -11.71
CA SER A 404 15.51 3.24 -12.31
C SER A 404 16.49 2.52 -11.39
N ILE A 405 17.04 1.41 -11.86
CA ILE A 405 17.92 0.53 -11.07
C ILE A 405 19.06 -0.01 -11.93
N SER A 406 20.28 -0.12 -11.38
CA SER A 406 21.37 -0.73 -12.15
C SER A 406 21.11 -2.21 -12.41
N LEU A 407 21.49 -2.69 -13.59
CA LEU A 407 21.36 -4.09 -14.00
C LEU A 407 22.05 -5.04 -13.01
N PRO A 408 23.29 -4.79 -12.53
CA PRO A 408 23.92 -5.65 -11.53
C PRO A 408 23.10 -5.75 -10.23
N ARG A 409 22.52 -4.63 -9.79
CA ARG A 409 21.68 -4.60 -8.59
C ARG A 409 20.39 -5.40 -8.79
N TRP A 410 19.72 -5.23 -9.93
CA TRP A 410 18.53 -6.02 -10.27
C TRP A 410 18.83 -7.52 -10.32
N GLN A 411 19.92 -7.91 -10.99
CA GLN A 411 20.35 -9.31 -11.05
C GLN A 411 20.65 -9.88 -9.66
N ALA A 412 21.31 -9.10 -8.79
CA ALA A 412 21.55 -9.51 -7.41
C ALA A 412 20.22 -9.72 -6.65
N MET A 413 19.24 -8.82 -6.83
CA MET A 413 17.91 -8.99 -6.24
C MET A 413 17.23 -10.28 -6.73
N VAL A 414 17.24 -10.54 -8.05
CA VAL A 414 16.68 -11.77 -8.65
C VAL A 414 17.32 -13.03 -8.06
N LYS A 415 18.66 -13.07 -7.99
CA LYS A 415 19.41 -14.21 -7.40
C LYS A 415 19.07 -14.41 -5.92
N ASN A 416 18.82 -13.32 -5.20
CA ASN A 416 18.38 -13.35 -3.79
C ASN A 416 16.88 -13.58 -3.62
N ARG A 417 16.15 -13.91 -4.70
CA ARG A 417 14.73 -14.27 -4.69
C ARG A 417 13.82 -13.26 -3.97
N PHE A 418 14.12 -11.96 -4.08
CA PHE A 418 13.42 -10.91 -3.34
C PHE A 418 11.90 -10.89 -3.54
N TRP A 419 11.41 -11.40 -4.68
CA TRP A 419 10.00 -11.72 -4.90
C TRP A 419 9.75 -13.22 -4.85
N SER A 420 8.61 -13.61 -4.28
CA SER A 420 8.13 -15.00 -4.19
C SER A 420 8.09 -15.71 -5.55
N THR A 421 7.84 -14.99 -6.64
CA THR A 421 7.94 -15.50 -8.02
C THR A 421 9.26 -16.22 -8.29
N PHE A 422 10.38 -15.72 -7.75
CA PHE A 422 11.71 -16.30 -8.00
C PHE A 422 12.01 -17.55 -7.17
N SER A 423 11.20 -17.84 -6.14
CA SER A 423 11.39 -19.01 -5.29
C SER A 423 11.17 -20.34 -6.04
N LYS A 424 10.48 -20.31 -7.18
CA LYS A 424 10.21 -21.49 -8.02
C LYS A 424 11.36 -21.91 -8.94
N PHE A 425 12.46 -21.16 -8.95
CA PHE A 425 13.59 -21.39 -9.86
C PHE A 425 14.85 -21.81 -9.10
N SER A 426 15.63 -22.72 -9.71
CA SER A 426 16.94 -23.14 -9.20
C SER A 426 17.97 -22.01 -9.36
N ASP A 427 19.10 -22.11 -8.65
CA ASP A 427 20.18 -21.13 -8.77
C ASP A 427 20.74 -21.07 -10.21
N GLU A 428 20.83 -22.21 -10.90
CA GLU A 428 21.25 -22.29 -12.30
C GLU A 428 20.26 -21.61 -13.25
N GLU A 429 18.96 -21.79 -13.01
CA GLU A 429 17.92 -21.12 -13.79
C GLU A 429 17.95 -19.60 -13.57
N LEU A 430 18.16 -19.14 -12.34
CA LEU A 430 18.30 -17.73 -12.01
C LEU A 430 19.57 -17.11 -12.65
N GLU A 431 20.68 -17.85 -12.68
CA GLU A 431 21.90 -17.40 -13.36
C GLU A 431 21.66 -17.24 -14.87
N GLN A 432 20.98 -18.21 -15.49
CA GLN A 432 20.63 -18.14 -16.91
C GLN A 432 19.64 -17.00 -17.20
N ALA A 433 18.66 -16.79 -16.31
CA ALA A 433 17.73 -15.68 -16.40
C ALA A 433 18.43 -14.31 -16.33
N CYS A 434 19.42 -14.14 -15.44
CA CYS A 434 20.21 -12.91 -15.38
C CYS A 434 20.94 -12.62 -16.70
N LYS A 435 21.45 -13.65 -17.40
CA LYS A 435 22.06 -13.50 -18.73
C LYS A 435 21.03 -13.08 -19.77
N SER A 436 19.84 -13.69 -19.77
CA SER A 436 18.75 -13.32 -20.68
C SER A 436 18.29 -11.87 -20.46
N ILE A 437 18.18 -11.41 -19.21
CA ILE A 437 17.83 -10.01 -18.90
C ILE A 437 18.89 -9.04 -19.44
N ALA A 438 20.18 -9.38 -19.31
CA ALA A 438 21.27 -8.56 -19.85
C ALA A 438 21.23 -8.51 -21.39
N GLN A 439 20.98 -9.64 -22.05
CA GLN A 439 20.83 -9.71 -23.51
C GLN A 439 19.63 -8.89 -24.00
N ASP A 440 18.49 -8.97 -23.32
CA ASP A 440 17.30 -8.18 -23.63
C ASP A 440 17.55 -6.68 -23.46
N TYR A 441 18.34 -6.28 -22.47
CA TYR A 441 18.75 -4.90 -22.28
C TYR A 441 19.64 -4.43 -23.45
N ASP A 442 20.69 -5.20 -23.79
CA ASP A 442 21.59 -4.87 -24.89
C ASP A 442 20.86 -4.78 -26.23
N ALA A 443 19.87 -5.64 -26.48
CA ALA A 443 19.05 -5.62 -27.68
C ALA A 443 18.14 -4.37 -27.79
N LYS A 444 17.80 -3.75 -26.66
CA LYS A 444 16.96 -2.54 -26.59
C LYS A 444 17.76 -1.25 -26.52
N LYS A 445 19.10 -1.31 -26.42
CA LYS A 445 19.95 -0.12 -26.41
C LYS A 445 19.76 0.71 -27.68
N THR A 446 19.60 2.01 -27.47
CA THR A 446 19.74 3.01 -28.53
C THR A 446 21.21 3.43 -28.64
N PRO A 447 21.66 4.00 -29.78
CA PRO A 447 23.00 4.54 -29.90
C PRO A 447 23.34 5.57 -28.82
N GLU A 448 22.36 6.38 -28.39
CA GLU A 448 22.51 7.40 -27.35
C GLU A 448 22.82 6.75 -25.98
N THR A 449 22.06 5.72 -25.60
CA THR A 449 22.31 4.97 -24.35
C THR A 449 23.61 4.17 -24.37
N ALA A 450 24.09 3.78 -25.55
CA ALA A 450 25.31 2.99 -25.67
C ALA A 450 26.59 3.81 -25.38
N GLU A 451 26.57 5.13 -25.58
CA GLU A 451 27.71 6.00 -25.26
C GLU A 451 27.81 6.28 -23.76
N GLU A 452 26.69 6.46 -23.06
CA GLU A 452 26.64 6.69 -21.61
C GLU A 452 27.06 5.46 -20.79
N ASP A 453 26.68 4.26 -21.23
CA ASP A 453 26.99 2.98 -20.56
C ASP A 453 28.49 2.65 -20.52
N ASN A 454 29.35 3.30 -21.31
CA ASN A 454 30.78 3.02 -21.31
C ASN A 454 31.48 3.44 -20.00
N TYR A 455 30.81 4.24 -19.16
CA TYR A 455 31.38 4.77 -17.91
C TYR A 455 30.61 4.35 -16.64
N HIS A 456 29.42 3.78 -16.78
CA HIS A 456 28.53 3.46 -15.66
C HIS A 456 27.87 2.09 -15.84
N ASP A 457 27.46 1.48 -14.73
CA ASP A 457 26.67 0.26 -14.80
C ASP A 457 25.37 0.53 -15.58
N PRO A 458 24.98 -0.38 -16.50
CA PRO A 458 23.71 -0.30 -17.21
C PRO A 458 22.51 -0.01 -16.31
N ILE A 459 21.62 0.90 -16.71
CA ILE A 459 20.42 1.27 -15.94
C ILE A 459 19.16 0.68 -16.59
N LEU A 460 18.48 -0.19 -15.86
CA LEU A 460 17.15 -0.67 -16.20
C LEU A 460 16.10 0.37 -15.85
N GLN A 461 15.21 0.64 -16.81
CA GLN A 461 14.03 1.49 -16.64
C GLN A 461 12.76 0.67 -16.88
N PHE A 462 11.81 0.78 -15.97
CA PHE A 462 10.49 0.16 -16.03
C PHE A 462 9.55 0.89 -15.06
N GLU A 463 8.26 0.59 -15.08
CA GLU A 463 7.26 1.14 -14.18
C GLU A 463 6.81 0.08 -13.17
N ASP A 464 6.81 0.42 -11.88
CA ASP A 464 6.07 -0.37 -10.90
C ASP A 464 4.65 0.15 -10.82
N ARG A 465 3.69 -0.69 -11.23
CA ARG A 465 2.26 -0.36 -11.17
C ARG A 465 1.62 -1.04 -9.98
N LEU A 466 1.09 -0.22 -9.10
CA LEU A 466 0.43 -0.65 -7.87
C LEU A 466 -1.06 -0.36 -7.98
N ILE A 467 -1.85 -1.36 -7.63
CA ILE A 467 -3.29 -1.24 -7.49
C ILE A 467 -3.59 -0.98 -6.02
N PHE A 468 -4.29 0.13 -5.76
CA PHE A 468 -4.82 0.48 -4.45
C PHE A 468 -6.31 0.17 -4.47
N LEU A 469 -6.75 -0.77 -3.66
CA LEU A 469 -8.15 -1.16 -3.50
C LEU A 469 -8.59 -0.88 -2.06
N THR A 470 -9.44 0.12 -1.89
CA THR A 470 -10.06 0.45 -0.60
C THR A 470 -11.46 -0.18 -0.52
N ALA A 471 -11.77 -0.77 0.62
CA ALA A 471 -13.05 -1.41 0.91
C ALA A 471 -13.63 -0.94 2.24
N SER A 472 -14.93 -0.60 2.27
CA SER A 472 -15.68 -0.24 3.49
C SER A 472 -17.09 -0.82 3.57
#